data_AF-A0A1D6KBK5-F1
#
_entry.id   AF-A0A1D6KBK5-F1
#
_cell.length_a   1.000
_cell.length_b   1.000
_cell.length_c   1.000
_cell.angle_alpha   90.00
_cell.angle_beta   90.00
_cell.angle_gamma   90.00
#
_symmetry.space_group_name_H-M   'P 1'
#
loop_
_entity.id
_entity.type
_entity.pdbx_description
1 polymer ?
#
loop_
_entity_poly.entity_id
_entity_poly.type
_entity_poly.pdbx_seq_one_letter_code
_entity_poly.pdbx_strand_id
1 'polypeptide(L)'
;MNQVGKGRDVGLNQIALFEGKVAGGNGEQVLSRDVYRLGQLFDFFRMLTFFFTTVGYYVCTMMTVLTVYIFLYGRVYLALSGLDYSISRQARFLGNTALDAALNAQFLVQIGIFTAVPMIMGFILELGLMKAVFSFITMQLQFCSVFFTFSLGTRTHYFGRTILHGGAKYRATGRGFVVRHIKFAENYRLYSRSHFVKALEVALLLIVYIAYGYTKGGSSSFILITISSWFLVMSWLFAPYIFNPSGFEWQKTVEDFDDWTNWLLYKGGVGVKGDNSWESWWDEEQAHIQTFRGRILETILSLRFLMFQYGIVYKLKITDHNTSLAVYGFSWIVLFVMVLLFKLFTATPRKSTALPTFVRFLQGVLAIGIIAGIALLIVLTSFTVADLFASALAFIATGWCVLCLAVTWKRVVKVLGLWDSVREIARMYDAGMGAIIFVPIVVFSWFPFVSTFQSRFLFNQAFSRGLEISLILAGNKANQQI
;
A
#
# COMPACT_ATOMS: atom_id res chain seq x y z
N MET A 1 5.66 -14.57 19.33
CA MET A 1 5.06 -14.77 17.99
C MET A 1 5.12 -16.22 17.46
N ASN A 2 5.47 -17.22 18.29
CA ASN A 2 5.83 -18.58 17.82
C ASN A 2 4.71 -19.64 17.99
N GLN A 3 3.45 -19.24 18.16
CA GLN A 3 2.35 -20.18 18.41
C GLN A 3 1.05 -19.85 17.67
N VAL A 4 1.14 -19.50 16.38
CA VAL A 4 -0.09 -19.35 15.54
C VAL A 4 -0.06 -20.28 14.31
N GLY A 5 1.07 -20.91 13.99
CA GLY A 5 1.18 -21.91 12.92
C GLY A 5 1.63 -23.26 13.45
N LYS A 6 0.71 -24.23 13.57
CA LYS A 6 0.98 -25.69 13.63
C LYS A 6 2.20 -26.16 14.47
N GLY A 7 2.55 -25.45 15.55
CA GLY A 7 3.73 -25.73 16.38
C GLY A 7 5.09 -25.62 15.65
N ARG A 8 5.18 -24.83 14.57
CA ARG A 8 6.44 -24.54 13.86
C ARG A 8 6.72 -23.05 13.90
N ASP A 9 7.97 -22.69 14.15
CA ASP A 9 8.43 -21.34 13.81
C ASP A 9 8.16 -21.16 12.31
N VAL A 10 7.41 -20.13 11.92
CA VAL A 10 7.05 -19.76 10.54
C VAL A 10 7.30 -18.28 10.35
N GLY A 11 7.99 -17.89 9.27
CA GLY A 11 8.27 -16.48 8.97
C GLY A 11 7.02 -15.78 8.44
N LEU A 12 6.98 -14.43 8.50
CA LEU A 12 5.84 -13.65 8.04
C LEU A 12 5.42 -14.01 6.60
N ASN A 13 6.39 -14.16 5.69
CA ASN A 13 6.12 -14.49 4.28
C ASN A 13 5.47 -15.86 4.11
N GLN A 14 5.84 -16.85 4.92
CA GLN A 14 5.22 -18.16 4.90
C GLN A 14 3.76 -18.09 5.37
N ILE A 15 3.52 -17.33 6.46
CA ILE A 15 2.16 -17.12 6.98
C ILE A 15 1.31 -16.38 5.95
N ALA A 16 1.79 -15.27 5.40
CA ALA A 16 1.05 -14.47 4.43
C ALA A 16 0.74 -15.25 3.15
N LEU A 17 1.68 -16.07 2.65
CA LEU A 17 1.41 -16.95 1.51
C LEU A 17 0.37 -18.03 1.83
N PHE A 18 0.42 -18.60 3.03
CA PHE A 18 -0.58 -19.56 3.48
C PHE A 18 -1.97 -18.91 3.58
N GLU A 19 -2.07 -17.77 4.25
CA GLU A 19 -3.32 -17.03 4.39
C GLU A 19 -3.86 -16.57 3.04
N GLY A 20 -3.01 -16.11 2.13
CA GLY A 20 -3.40 -15.77 0.77
C GLY A 20 -3.95 -16.97 0.00
N LYS A 21 -3.37 -18.16 0.19
CA LYS A 21 -3.86 -19.40 -0.41
C LYS A 21 -5.24 -19.79 0.15
N VAL A 22 -5.43 -19.72 1.46
CA VAL A 22 -6.72 -20.06 2.09
C VAL A 22 -7.79 -19.03 1.70
N ALA A 23 -7.46 -17.74 1.71
CA ALA A 23 -8.37 -16.67 1.30
C ALA A 23 -8.77 -16.78 -0.18
N GLY A 24 -7.81 -17.05 -1.07
CA GLY A 24 -8.08 -17.28 -2.49
C GLY A 24 -8.95 -18.51 -2.73
N GLY A 25 -8.70 -19.62 -2.02
CA GLY A 25 -9.53 -20.82 -2.11
C GLY A 25 -10.96 -20.62 -1.60
N ASN A 26 -11.14 -19.86 -0.50
CA ASN A 26 -12.47 -19.47 -0.03
C ASN A 26 -13.18 -18.54 -1.04
N GLY A 27 -12.45 -17.67 -1.72
CA GLY A 27 -12.96 -16.85 -2.84
C GLY A 27 -13.59 -17.71 -3.94
N GLU A 28 -12.92 -18.79 -4.36
CA GLU A 28 -13.46 -19.74 -5.33
C GLU A 28 -14.69 -20.48 -4.80
N GLN A 29 -14.68 -20.85 -3.51
CA GLN A 29 -15.84 -21.47 -2.87
C GLN A 29 -17.07 -20.56 -2.89
N VAL A 30 -16.91 -19.26 -2.66
CA VAL A 30 -18.02 -18.28 -2.77
C VAL A 30 -18.65 -18.29 -4.16
N LEU A 31 -17.82 -18.42 -5.20
CA LEU A 31 -18.26 -18.44 -6.59
C LEU A 31 -18.81 -19.81 -7.03
N SER A 32 -18.62 -20.86 -6.22
CA SER A 32 -19.03 -22.22 -6.55
C SER A 32 -20.52 -22.48 -6.30
N ARG A 33 -21.11 -23.31 -7.16
CA ARG A 33 -22.47 -23.83 -7.01
C ARG A 33 -22.61 -24.79 -5.83
N ASP A 34 -21.50 -25.36 -5.36
CA ASP A 34 -21.52 -26.34 -4.26
C ASP A 34 -21.84 -25.67 -2.92
N VAL A 35 -21.27 -24.48 -2.67
CA VAL A 35 -21.62 -23.69 -1.48
C VAL A 35 -23.08 -23.25 -1.52
N TYR A 36 -23.59 -22.89 -2.71
CA TYR A 36 -25.00 -22.56 -2.89
C TYR A 36 -25.91 -23.75 -2.52
N ARG A 37 -25.61 -24.95 -3.02
CA ARG A 37 -26.37 -26.18 -2.71
C ARG A 37 -26.27 -26.56 -1.24
N LEU A 38 -25.08 -26.48 -0.66
CA LEU A 38 -24.83 -26.78 0.75
C LEU A 38 -25.56 -25.81 1.67
N GLY A 39 -25.62 -24.53 1.30
CA GLY A 39 -26.44 -23.53 1.99
C GLY A 39 -27.94 -23.82 1.97
N GLN A 40 -28.46 -24.45 0.91
CA GLN A 40 -29.88 -24.87 0.84
C GLN A 40 -30.21 -26.06 1.74
N LEU A 41 -29.21 -26.87 2.12
CA LEU A 41 -29.39 -28.08 2.92
C LEU A 41 -29.14 -27.86 4.41
N PHE A 42 -28.51 -26.75 4.79
CA PHE A 42 -28.22 -26.44 6.19
C PHE A 42 -29.42 -25.84 6.92
N ASP A 43 -29.64 -26.33 8.14
CA ASP A 43 -30.46 -25.65 9.14
C ASP A 43 -29.78 -24.36 9.62
N PHE A 44 -30.55 -23.46 10.22
CA PHE A 44 -30.10 -22.12 10.59
C PHE A 44 -28.78 -22.10 11.39
N PHE A 45 -28.63 -22.97 12.39
CA PHE A 45 -27.44 -22.99 13.24
C PHE A 45 -26.19 -23.52 12.52
N ARG A 46 -26.34 -24.55 11.67
CA ARG A 46 -25.24 -25.05 10.84
C ARG A 46 -24.86 -24.02 9.78
N MET A 47 -25.83 -23.31 9.21
CA MET A 47 -25.58 -22.21 8.29
C MET A 47 -24.78 -21.08 8.95
N LEU A 48 -25.14 -20.69 10.18
CA LEU A 48 -24.41 -19.66 10.92
C LEU A 48 -22.97 -20.10 11.25
N THR A 49 -22.79 -21.35 11.68
CA THR A 49 -21.47 -21.93 11.96
C THR A 49 -20.61 -21.99 10.70
N PHE A 50 -21.19 -22.44 9.59
CA PHE A 50 -20.51 -22.47 8.29
C PHE A 50 -20.13 -21.07 7.81
N PHE A 51 -21.05 -20.10 7.94
CA PHE A 51 -20.79 -18.70 7.60
C PHE A 51 -19.61 -18.14 8.40
N PHE A 52 -19.59 -18.35 9.73
CA PHE A 52 -18.54 -17.82 10.60
C PHE A 52 -17.17 -18.47 10.37
N THR A 53 -17.13 -19.74 9.96
CA THR A 53 -15.87 -20.50 9.82
C THR A 53 -15.28 -20.51 8.41
N THR A 54 -16.09 -20.21 7.39
CA THR A 54 -15.68 -20.31 5.97
C THR A 54 -15.89 -18.98 5.24
N VAL A 55 -16.81 -18.93 4.27
CA VAL A 55 -17.03 -17.83 3.33
C VAL A 55 -17.38 -16.52 4.05
N GLY A 56 -18.27 -16.56 5.04
CA GLY A 56 -18.73 -15.37 5.74
C GLY A 56 -17.62 -14.61 6.45
N TYR A 57 -16.66 -15.33 7.03
CA TYR A 57 -15.47 -14.72 7.64
C TYR A 57 -14.68 -13.83 6.68
N TYR A 58 -14.40 -14.35 5.47
CA TYR A 58 -13.64 -13.61 4.45
C TYR A 58 -14.47 -12.48 3.82
N VAL A 59 -15.78 -12.68 3.64
CA VAL A 59 -16.70 -11.62 3.20
C VAL A 59 -16.72 -10.47 4.21
N CYS A 60 -16.91 -10.75 5.50
CA CYS A 60 -16.89 -9.74 6.56
C CYS A 60 -15.55 -9.02 6.61
N THR A 61 -14.44 -9.75 6.54
CA THR A 61 -13.08 -9.19 6.50
C THR A 61 -12.88 -8.23 5.32
N MET A 62 -13.35 -8.62 4.13
CA MET A 62 -13.31 -7.78 2.94
C MET A 62 -14.18 -6.53 3.11
N MET A 63 -15.41 -6.68 3.61
CA MET A 63 -16.33 -5.57 3.86
C MET A 63 -15.75 -4.57 4.86
N THR A 64 -15.09 -5.04 5.93
CA THR A 64 -14.43 -4.18 6.90
C THR A 64 -13.38 -3.27 6.24
N VAL A 65 -12.52 -3.82 5.38
CA VAL A 65 -11.52 -3.02 4.65
C VAL A 65 -12.20 -2.09 3.64
N LEU A 66 -13.21 -2.56 2.90
CA LEU A 66 -13.95 -1.72 1.95
C LEU A 66 -14.63 -0.52 2.63
N THR A 67 -15.20 -0.72 3.83
CA THR A 67 -15.79 0.37 4.62
C THR A 67 -14.76 1.44 4.95
N VAL A 68 -13.51 1.07 5.27
CA VAL A 68 -12.42 2.05 5.48
C VAL A 68 -12.15 2.86 4.21
N TYR A 69 -12.08 2.20 3.06
CA TYR A 69 -11.89 2.89 1.77
C TYR A 69 -13.05 3.84 1.46
N ILE A 70 -14.29 3.35 1.52
CA ILE A 70 -15.50 4.14 1.24
C ILE A 70 -15.56 5.34 2.20
N PHE A 71 -15.27 5.12 3.48
CA PHE A 71 -15.24 6.19 4.47
C PHE A 71 -14.19 7.25 4.15
N LEU A 72 -12.93 6.86 3.90
CA LEU A 72 -11.86 7.82 3.64
C LEU A 72 -12.10 8.59 2.35
N TYR A 73 -12.51 7.91 1.28
CA TYR A 73 -12.92 8.58 0.04
C TYR A 73 -14.11 9.51 0.26
N GLY A 74 -15.11 9.09 1.04
CA GLY A 74 -16.26 9.92 1.40
C GLY A 74 -15.86 11.17 2.18
N ARG A 75 -14.97 11.06 3.18
CA ARG A 75 -14.46 12.20 3.96
C ARG A 75 -13.64 13.15 3.10
N VAL A 76 -12.76 12.63 2.25
CA VAL A 76 -11.99 13.43 1.30
C VAL A 76 -12.93 14.15 0.31
N TYR A 77 -13.96 13.48 -0.20
CA TYR A 77 -14.95 14.10 -1.06
C TYR A 77 -15.71 15.25 -0.36
N LEU A 78 -16.15 15.05 0.89
CA LEU A 78 -16.81 16.10 1.67
C LEU A 78 -15.87 17.29 1.96
N ALA A 79 -14.60 17.02 2.24
CA ALA A 79 -13.58 18.04 2.44
C ALA A 79 -13.33 18.86 1.16
N LEU A 80 -13.13 18.18 0.02
CA LEU A 80 -12.84 18.82 -1.27
C LEU A 80 -14.06 19.56 -1.84
N SER A 81 -15.29 19.11 -1.57
CA SER A 81 -16.51 19.83 -1.97
C SER A 81 -16.80 21.05 -1.07
N GLY A 82 -16.16 21.17 0.10
CA GLY A 82 -16.50 22.19 1.10
C GLY A 82 -17.81 21.93 1.85
N LEU A 83 -18.48 20.80 1.59
CA LEU A 83 -19.68 20.38 2.29
C LEU A 83 -19.39 20.05 3.76
N ASP A 84 -18.19 19.58 4.09
CA ASP A 84 -17.80 19.29 5.47
C ASP A 84 -17.91 20.54 6.38
N TYR A 85 -17.55 21.71 5.85
CA TYR A 85 -17.70 22.99 6.55
C TYR A 85 -19.17 23.40 6.68
N SER A 86 -19.96 23.30 5.60
CA SER A 86 -21.36 23.72 5.61
C SER A 86 -22.22 22.82 6.50
N ILE A 87 -22.03 21.51 6.45
CA ILE A 87 -22.71 20.52 7.29
C ILE A 87 -22.33 20.75 8.76
N SER A 88 -21.05 20.93 9.06
CA SER A 88 -20.60 21.21 10.44
C SER A 88 -21.12 22.55 10.96
N ARG A 89 -21.28 23.57 10.10
CA ARG A 89 -21.88 24.85 10.48
C ARG A 89 -23.38 24.72 10.72
N GLN A 90 -24.11 24.01 9.86
CA GLN A 90 -25.55 23.80 10.01
C GLN A 90 -25.88 22.91 11.21
N ALA A 91 -25.12 21.83 11.43
CA ALA A 91 -25.28 20.96 12.60
C ALA A 91 -25.06 21.72 13.92
N ARG A 92 -24.14 22.71 13.92
CA ARG A 92 -23.96 23.62 15.05
C ARG A 92 -25.17 24.50 15.29
N PHE A 93 -25.73 25.10 14.24
CA PHE A 93 -26.94 25.92 14.38
C PHE A 93 -28.16 25.11 14.84
N LEU A 94 -28.26 23.84 14.42
CA LEU A 94 -29.36 22.95 14.78
C LEU A 94 -29.15 22.19 16.09
N GLY A 95 -27.98 22.28 16.72
CA GLY A 95 -27.67 21.54 17.95
C GLY A 95 -27.70 20.00 17.80
N ASN A 96 -27.52 19.47 16.59
CA ASN A 96 -27.67 18.03 16.32
C ASN A 96 -26.43 17.24 16.75
N THR A 97 -26.36 16.94 18.05
CA THR A 97 -25.28 16.14 18.67
C THR A 97 -25.23 14.71 18.15
N ALA A 98 -26.35 14.15 17.71
CA ALA A 98 -26.41 12.79 17.16
C ALA A 98 -25.69 12.68 15.80
N LEU A 99 -25.81 13.69 14.94
CA LEU A 99 -25.08 13.74 13.67
C LEU A 99 -23.57 13.93 13.89
N ASP A 100 -23.18 14.81 14.82
CA ASP A 100 -21.77 15.00 15.20
C ASP A 100 -21.19 13.69 15.80
N ALA A 101 -21.95 13.00 16.65
CA ALA A 101 -21.56 11.70 17.21
C ALA A 101 -21.45 10.62 16.14
N ALA A 102 -22.40 10.51 15.19
CA ALA A 102 -22.36 9.53 14.12
C ALA A 102 -21.17 9.72 13.17
N LEU A 103 -20.81 10.98 12.86
CA LEU A 103 -19.64 11.30 12.04
C LEU A 103 -18.32 10.99 12.76
N ASN A 104 -18.30 11.05 14.09
CA ASN A 104 -17.13 10.78 14.93
C ASN A 104 -17.08 9.33 15.49
N ALA A 105 -18.16 8.54 15.39
CA ALA A 105 -18.29 7.18 15.91
C ALA A 105 -17.33 6.17 15.24
N GLN A 106 -16.68 6.55 14.14
CA GLN A 106 -15.66 5.77 13.44
C GLN A 106 -14.51 5.32 14.38
N PHE A 107 -14.20 6.08 15.43
CA PHE A 107 -13.18 5.69 16.41
C PHE A 107 -13.56 4.43 17.21
N LEU A 108 -14.87 4.20 17.42
CA LEU A 108 -15.37 3.05 18.18
C LEU A 108 -15.36 1.75 17.35
N VAL A 109 -15.53 1.82 16.04
CA VAL A 109 -15.55 0.63 15.15
C VAL A 109 -14.14 0.23 14.71
N GLN A 110 -13.15 0.36 15.60
CA GLN A 110 -11.77 0.04 15.28
C GLN A 110 -11.57 -1.47 15.10
N ILE A 111 -11.11 -1.79 13.89
CA ILE A 111 -10.79 -3.09 13.31
C ILE A 111 -9.88 -3.96 14.19
N GLY A 112 -9.08 -3.37 15.09
CA GLY A 112 -8.18 -4.13 15.97
C GLY A 112 -8.78 -4.52 17.32
N ILE A 113 -9.66 -3.70 17.90
CA ILE A 113 -10.18 -3.93 19.27
C ILE A 113 -11.29 -4.98 19.23
N PHE A 114 -12.25 -4.87 18.32
CA PHE A 114 -13.35 -5.84 18.22
C PHE A 114 -12.90 -7.22 17.72
N THR A 115 -11.89 -7.31 16.87
CA THR A 115 -11.32 -8.61 16.46
C THR A 115 -10.49 -9.26 17.58
N ALA A 116 -9.98 -8.46 18.52
CA ALA A 116 -9.25 -8.96 19.69
C ALA A 116 -10.21 -9.49 20.78
N VAL A 117 -11.48 -9.07 20.80
CA VAL A 117 -12.44 -9.53 21.82
C VAL A 117 -12.58 -11.06 21.85
N PRO A 118 -12.81 -11.77 20.73
CA PRO A 118 -12.88 -13.24 20.75
C PRO A 118 -11.60 -13.90 21.27
N MET A 119 -10.43 -13.35 20.93
CA MET A 119 -9.13 -13.85 21.41
C MET A 119 -8.96 -13.63 22.92
N ILE A 120 -9.28 -12.43 23.40
CA ILE A 120 -9.20 -12.08 24.82
C ILE A 120 -10.16 -12.98 25.61
N MET A 121 -11.38 -13.20 25.12
CA MET A 121 -12.34 -14.12 25.74
C MET A 121 -11.82 -15.55 25.77
N GLY A 122 -11.20 -16.03 24.70
CA GLY A 122 -10.52 -17.34 24.67
C GLY A 122 -9.45 -17.44 25.76
N PHE A 123 -8.56 -16.45 25.87
CA PHE A 123 -7.53 -16.45 26.92
C PHE A 123 -8.09 -16.35 28.34
N ILE A 124 -9.16 -15.58 28.54
CA ILE A 124 -9.83 -15.50 29.85
C ILE A 124 -10.38 -16.88 30.24
N LEU A 125 -10.98 -17.60 29.30
CA LEU A 125 -11.54 -18.93 29.53
C LEU A 125 -10.44 -20.00 29.77
N GLU A 126 -9.32 -19.94 29.04
CA GLU A 126 -8.26 -20.94 29.12
C GLU A 126 -7.28 -20.72 30.29
N LEU A 127 -6.91 -19.46 30.58
CA LEU A 127 -5.81 -19.11 31.47
C LEU A 127 -6.24 -18.29 32.70
N GLY A 128 -7.49 -17.82 32.73
CA GLY A 128 -8.00 -16.89 33.74
C GLY A 128 -7.65 -15.43 33.46
N LEU A 129 -8.40 -14.51 34.07
CA LEU A 129 -8.36 -13.06 33.76
C LEU A 129 -6.97 -12.43 33.89
N MET A 130 -6.26 -12.65 35.02
CA MET A 130 -4.96 -12.01 35.25
C MET A 130 -3.90 -12.47 34.25
N LYS A 131 -3.83 -13.77 33.97
CA LYS A 131 -2.89 -14.31 32.97
C LYS A 131 -3.24 -13.84 31.56
N ALA A 132 -4.53 -13.71 31.24
CA ALA A 132 -4.98 -13.17 29.97
C ALA A 132 -4.52 -11.71 29.77
N VAL A 133 -4.61 -10.86 30.81
CA VAL A 133 -4.13 -9.47 30.74
C VAL A 133 -2.63 -9.39 30.51
N PHE A 134 -1.81 -10.11 31.29
CA PHE A 134 -0.36 -10.12 31.09
C PHE A 134 0.04 -10.70 29.73
N SER A 135 -0.65 -11.76 29.28
CA SER A 135 -0.42 -12.35 27.96
C SER A 135 -0.78 -11.37 26.85
N PHE A 136 -1.91 -10.67 26.97
CA PHE A 136 -2.32 -9.63 26.03
C PHE A 136 -1.30 -8.50 25.94
N ILE A 137 -0.85 -7.94 27.08
CA ILE A 137 0.19 -6.89 27.11
C ILE A 137 1.47 -7.39 26.43
N THR A 138 1.90 -8.62 26.74
CA THR A 138 3.09 -9.21 26.14
C THR A 138 2.93 -9.37 24.62
N MET A 139 1.77 -9.81 24.15
CA MET A 139 1.47 -9.92 22.71
C MET A 139 1.46 -8.55 22.02
N GLN A 140 0.95 -7.51 22.67
CA GLN A 140 0.98 -6.15 22.11
C GLN A 140 2.41 -5.62 21.99
N LEU A 141 3.26 -5.87 22.99
CA LEU A 141 4.70 -5.54 22.92
C LEU A 141 5.42 -6.32 21.80
N GLN A 142 4.92 -7.51 21.44
CA GLN A 142 5.38 -8.29 20.28
C GLN A 142 4.74 -7.85 18.94
N PHE A 143 4.13 -6.67 18.89
CA PHE A 143 3.50 -6.10 17.70
C PHE A 143 2.37 -6.95 17.08
N CYS A 144 1.64 -7.69 17.92
CA CYS A 144 0.55 -8.55 17.46
C CYS A 144 -0.55 -7.78 16.68
N SER A 145 -0.87 -6.55 17.08
CA SER A 145 -1.80 -5.68 16.35
C SER A 145 -1.32 -5.30 14.94
N VAL A 146 -0.02 -5.09 14.76
CA VAL A 146 0.59 -4.80 13.45
C VAL A 146 0.45 -6.03 12.54
N PHE A 147 0.75 -7.21 13.08
CA PHE A 147 0.62 -8.48 12.38
C PHE A 147 -0.81 -8.78 11.95
N PHE A 148 -1.79 -8.65 12.83
CA PHE A 148 -3.19 -8.92 12.47
C PHE A 148 -3.73 -7.90 11.47
N THR A 149 -3.34 -6.63 11.60
CA THR A 149 -3.70 -5.61 10.61
C THR A 149 -3.12 -5.91 9.23
N PHE A 150 -1.88 -6.41 9.18
CA PHE A 150 -1.24 -6.87 7.95
C PHE A 150 -1.93 -8.12 7.37
N SER A 151 -2.20 -9.12 8.22
CA SER A 151 -2.92 -10.35 7.85
C SER A 151 -4.31 -10.06 7.26
N LEU A 152 -5.03 -9.08 7.82
CA LEU A 152 -6.30 -8.59 7.27
C LEU A 152 -6.16 -8.11 5.82
N GLY A 153 -5.11 -7.34 5.53
CA GLY A 153 -4.79 -6.87 4.18
C GLY A 153 -4.51 -8.01 3.21
N THR A 154 -3.77 -9.02 3.66
CA THR A 154 -3.49 -10.25 2.90
C THR A 154 -4.78 -10.97 2.53
N ARG A 155 -5.61 -11.29 3.53
CA ARG A 155 -6.89 -12.01 3.33
C ARG A 155 -7.80 -11.25 2.38
N THR A 156 -8.00 -9.96 2.59
CA THR A 156 -8.86 -9.13 1.74
C THR A 156 -8.32 -9.02 0.31
N HIS A 157 -7.00 -8.87 0.10
CA HIS A 157 -6.44 -8.76 -1.24
C HIS A 157 -6.66 -10.04 -2.06
N TYR A 158 -6.27 -11.20 -1.52
CA TYR A 158 -6.38 -12.45 -2.27
C TYR A 158 -7.82 -12.91 -2.43
N PHE A 159 -8.66 -12.75 -1.40
CA PHE A 159 -10.10 -13.03 -1.51
C PHE A 159 -10.76 -12.12 -2.55
N GLY A 160 -10.56 -10.80 -2.47
CA GLY A 160 -11.16 -9.84 -3.41
C GLY A 160 -10.68 -10.02 -4.85
N ARG A 161 -9.39 -10.35 -5.06
CA ARG A 161 -8.85 -10.65 -6.39
C ARG A 161 -9.54 -11.86 -7.01
N THR A 162 -9.75 -12.93 -6.24
CA THR A 162 -10.48 -14.11 -6.71
C THR A 162 -11.94 -13.78 -7.04
N ILE A 163 -12.62 -13.00 -6.21
CA ILE A 163 -14.00 -12.56 -6.49
C ILE A 163 -14.11 -11.74 -7.79
N LEU A 164 -13.15 -10.84 -8.05
CA LEU A 164 -13.17 -9.94 -9.21
C LEU A 164 -12.82 -10.62 -10.53
N HIS A 165 -11.79 -11.48 -10.52
CA HIS A 165 -11.20 -12.02 -11.76
C HIS A 165 -11.41 -13.52 -11.93
N GLY A 166 -11.71 -14.24 -10.85
CA GLY A 166 -11.62 -15.69 -10.80
C GLY A 166 -10.17 -16.19 -10.87
N GLY A 167 -9.96 -17.42 -10.44
CA GLY A 167 -8.67 -18.10 -10.46
C GLY A 167 -7.82 -17.86 -9.21
N ALA A 168 -7.68 -18.91 -8.39
CA ALA A 168 -6.64 -18.97 -7.36
C ALA A 168 -5.32 -19.49 -7.96
N LYS A 169 -4.32 -18.61 -8.11
CA LYS A 169 -2.95 -19.05 -8.46
C LYS A 169 -2.33 -19.74 -7.24
N TYR A 170 -1.98 -21.02 -7.38
CA TYR A 170 -1.23 -21.72 -6.33
C TYR A 170 0.14 -21.05 -6.14
N ARG A 171 0.38 -20.52 -4.94
CA ARG A 171 1.72 -20.14 -4.48
C ARG A 171 2.22 -21.21 -3.52
N ALA A 172 3.36 -21.80 -3.83
CA ALA A 172 3.96 -22.79 -2.95
C ALA A 172 4.37 -22.11 -1.63
N THR A 173 3.79 -22.57 -0.52
CA THR A 173 4.27 -22.20 0.81
C THR A 173 5.60 -22.92 1.03
N GLY A 174 6.72 -22.20 0.89
CA GLY A 174 8.05 -22.78 1.08
C GLY A 174 8.21 -23.38 2.47
N ARG A 175 8.89 -24.53 2.58
CA ARG A 175 9.28 -25.18 3.85
C ARG A 175 10.70 -24.78 4.26
N GLY A 176 11.08 -23.54 4.03
CA GLY A 176 12.40 -23.02 4.36
C GLY A 176 12.57 -22.74 5.85
N PHE A 177 13.84 -22.63 6.28
CA PHE A 177 14.19 -22.14 7.62
C PHE A 177 13.67 -20.73 7.81
N VAL A 178 13.07 -20.49 8.98
CA VAL A 178 12.39 -19.24 9.36
C VAL A 178 13.35 -18.12 9.73
N VAL A 179 14.59 -18.47 10.00
CA VAL A 179 15.59 -17.62 10.64
C VAL A 179 16.46 -16.88 9.61
N ARG A 180 16.02 -16.76 8.36
CA ARG A 180 16.81 -16.09 7.31
C ARG A 180 16.24 -14.70 7.01
N HIS A 181 17.14 -13.71 6.96
CA HIS A 181 16.85 -12.40 6.40
C HIS A 181 16.32 -12.52 4.97
N ILE A 182 15.18 -11.91 4.72
CA ILE A 182 14.53 -11.85 3.41
C ILE A 182 14.88 -10.51 2.77
N LYS A 183 15.39 -10.56 1.53
CA LYS A 183 15.81 -9.35 0.82
C LYS A 183 14.66 -8.39 0.56
N PHE A 184 14.94 -7.10 0.53
CA PHE A 184 13.97 -6.06 0.19
C PHE A 184 13.25 -6.33 -1.15
N ALA A 185 13.98 -6.70 -2.20
CA ALA A 185 13.39 -6.99 -3.51
C ALA A 185 12.34 -8.11 -3.46
N GLU A 186 12.58 -9.15 -2.65
CA GLU A 186 11.64 -10.26 -2.47
C GLU A 186 10.37 -9.80 -1.73
N ASN A 187 10.53 -9.06 -0.63
CA ASN A 187 9.40 -8.49 0.10
C ASN A 187 8.58 -7.52 -0.78
N TYR A 188 9.27 -6.70 -1.59
CA TYR A 188 8.63 -5.79 -2.52
C TYR A 188 7.77 -6.54 -3.56
N ARG A 189 8.32 -7.58 -4.18
CA ARG A 189 7.58 -8.41 -5.15
C ARG A 189 6.35 -9.08 -4.55
N LEU A 190 6.43 -9.53 -3.31
CA LEU A 190 5.33 -10.22 -2.63
C LEU A 190 4.21 -9.27 -2.20
N TYR A 191 4.57 -8.06 -1.74
CA TYR A 191 3.62 -7.16 -1.07
C TYR A 191 3.26 -5.89 -1.82
N SER A 192 3.91 -5.57 -2.96
CA SER A 192 3.65 -4.36 -3.74
C SER A 192 2.16 -4.16 -4.03
N ARG A 193 1.48 -5.13 -4.66
CA ARG A 193 0.05 -5.02 -5.02
C ARG A 193 -0.92 -5.31 -3.89
N SER A 194 -0.51 -6.14 -2.92
CA SER A 194 -1.39 -6.57 -1.84
C SER A 194 -1.49 -5.56 -0.72
N HIS A 195 -0.39 -4.87 -0.40
CA HIS A 195 -0.27 -3.95 0.74
C HIS A 195 0.26 -2.59 0.34
N PHE A 196 1.39 -2.49 -0.35
CA PHE A 196 2.11 -1.21 -0.50
C PHE A 196 1.34 -0.16 -1.30
N VAL A 197 0.86 -0.53 -2.49
CA VAL A 197 0.00 0.35 -3.31
C VAL A 197 -1.22 0.83 -2.52
N LYS A 198 -1.87 -0.12 -1.84
CA LYS A 198 -3.07 0.13 -1.05
C LYS A 198 -2.81 1.04 0.15
N ALA A 199 -1.69 0.85 0.83
CA ALA A 199 -1.29 1.66 1.97
C ALA A 199 -0.90 3.08 1.54
N LEU A 200 -0.20 3.23 0.41
CA LEU A 200 0.12 4.56 -0.14
C LEU A 200 -1.14 5.29 -0.63
N GLU A 201 -2.11 4.58 -1.20
CA GLU A 201 -3.41 5.17 -1.55
C GLU A 201 -4.14 5.71 -0.31
N VAL A 202 -4.20 4.92 0.77
CA VAL A 202 -4.77 5.35 2.05
C VAL A 202 -3.98 6.51 2.66
N ALA A 203 -2.64 6.46 2.62
CA ALA A 203 -1.79 7.55 3.10
C ALA A 203 -2.05 8.85 2.33
N LEU A 204 -2.20 8.78 1.01
CA LEU A 204 -2.52 9.92 0.17
C LEU A 204 -3.90 10.50 0.49
N LEU A 205 -4.92 9.67 0.74
CA LEU A 205 -6.23 10.13 1.23
C LEU A 205 -6.10 10.87 2.57
N LEU A 206 -5.31 10.34 3.51
CA LEU A 206 -5.10 10.97 4.81
C LEU A 206 -4.36 12.31 4.70
N ILE A 207 -3.39 12.41 3.80
CA ILE A 207 -2.67 13.66 3.52
C ILE A 207 -3.60 14.70 2.87
N VAL A 208 -4.49 14.28 1.97
CA VAL A 208 -5.48 15.21 1.40
C VAL A 208 -6.50 15.63 2.47
N TYR A 209 -6.92 14.71 3.33
CA TYR A 209 -7.86 15.01 4.41
C TYR A 209 -7.24 15.92 5.48
N ILE A 210 -5.94 15.81 5.81
CA ILE A 210 -5.29 16.77 6.72
C ILE A 210 -5.14 18.16 6.09
N ALA A 211 -4.89 18.22 4.77
CA ALA A 211 -4.69 19.48 4.07
C ALA A 211 -5.99 20.27 3.84
N TYR A 212 -7.11 19.58 3.57
CA TYR A 212 -8.37 20.21 3.16
C TYR A 212 -9.56 19.93 4.09
N GLY A 213 -9.45 19.02 5.06
CA GLY A 213 -10.54 18.65 5.97
C GLY A 213 -10.83 19.72 7.02
N TYR A 214 -12.10 19.84 7.43
CA TYR A 214 -12.52 20.78 8.47
C TYR A 214 -12.93 20.03 9.74
N THR A 215 -12.12 20.11 10.80
CA THR A 215 -12.42 19.49 12.10
C THR A 215 -12.65 20.56 13.19
N LYS A 216 -13.76 20.44 13.92
CA LYS A 216 -14.21 21.36 14.99
C LYS A 216 -13.16 21.57 16.10
N GLY A 217 -12.29 20.59 16.34
CA GLY A 217 -11.19 20.66 17.32
C GLY A 217 -9.80 20.95 16.73
N GLY A 218 -9.71 21.39 15.48
CA GLY A 218 -8.43 21.55 14.79
C GLY A 218 -7.67 20.23 14.65
N SER A 219 -6.33 20.31 14.73
CA SER A 219 -5.42 19.20 14.46
C SER A 219 -5.57 18.02 15.43
N SER A 220 -5.98 18.24 16.69
CA SER A 220 -6.10 17.17 17.70
C SER A 220 -7.29 16.23 17.42
N SER A 221 -8.43 16.78 17.02
CA SER A 221 -9.61 16.00 16.59
C SER A 221 -9.32 15.19 15.33
N PHE A 222 -8.55 15.75 14.38
CA PHE A 222 -8.10 15.02 13.20
C PHE A 222 -7.24 13.81 13.56
N ILE A 223 -6.26 13.98 14.46
CA ILE A 223 -5.36 12.90 14.90
C ILE A 223 -6.18 11.78 15.54
N LEU A 224 -7.10 12.10 16.45
CA LEU A 224 -7.94 11.10 17.11
C LEU A 224 -8.80 10.30 16.13
N ILE A 225 -9.36 10.95 15.11
CA ILE A 225 -10.21 10.28 14.11
C ILE A 225 -9.37 9.39 13.16
N THR A 226 -8.13 9.81 12.83
CA THR A 226 -7.33 9.17 11.78
C THR A 226 -6.23 8.24 12.29
N ILE A 227 -5.99 8.17 13.61
CA ILE A 227 -4.92 7.35 14.20
C ILE A 227 -5.00 5.88 13.80
N SER A 228 -6.21 5.32 13.69
CA SER A 228 -6.43 3.95 13.24
C SER A 228 -6.07 3.73 11.77
N SER A 229 -6.35 4.73 10.93
CA SER A 229 -6.03 4.67 9.50
C SER A 229 -4.52 4.81 9.28
N TRP A 230 -3.85 5.68 10.05
CA TRP A 230 -2.39 5.76 10.08
C TRP A 230 -1.75 4.48 10.60
N PHE A 231 -2.31 3.88 11.66
CA PHE A 231 -1.84 2.59 12.16
C PHE A 231 -1.97 1.48 11.10
N LEU A 232 -3.06 1.47 10.32
CA LEU A 232 -3.24 0.56 9.20
C LEU A 232 -2.19 0.79 8.10
N VAL A 233 -1.95 2.04 7.71
CA VAL A 233 -0.92 2.40 6.71
C VAL A 233 0.46 1.92 7.17
N MET A 234 0.86 2.25 8.40
CA MET A 234 2.15 1.86 8.95
C MET A 234 2.29 0.34 9.04
N SER A 235 1.22 -0.35 9.45
CA SER A 235 1.22 -1.81 9.52
C SER A 235 1.39 -2.46 8.14
N TRP A 236 0.70 -1.95 7.12
CA TRP A 236 0.79 -2.49 5.76
C TRP A 236 2.12 -2.20 5.06
N LEU A 237 2.76 -1.07 5.35
CA LEU A 237 4.06 -0.71 4.78
C LEU A 237 5.22 -1.42 5.48
N PHE A 238 5.22 -1.47 6.82
CA PHE A 238 6.42 -1.82 7.58
C PHE A 238 6.41 -3.20 8.25
N ALA A 239 5.26 -3.88 8.34
CA ALA A 239 5.22 -5.23 8.92
C ALA A 239 6.20 -6.23 8.25
N PRO A 240 6.38 -6.23 6.91
CA PRO A 240 7.36 -7.12 6.26
C PRO A 240 8.79 -6.94 6.77
N TYR A 241 9.16 -5.74 7.20
CA TYR A 241 10.52 -5.43 7.67
C TYR A 241 10.64 -5.58 9.18
N ILE A 242 9.60 -5.21 9.94
CA ILE A 242 9.54 -5.40 11.39
C ILE A 242 9.66 -6.88 11.76
N PHE A 243 8.99 -7.77 11.03
CA PHE A 243 9.04 -9.22 11.28
C PHE A 243 10.13 -9.95 10.47
N ASN A 244 11.04 -9.22 9.82
CA ASN A 244 12.17 -9.80 9.09
C ASN A 244 13.43 -9.85 9.98
N PRO A 245 14.02 -11.02 10.25
CA PRO A 245 15.31 -11.12 10.93
C PRO A 245 16.37 -10.22 10.27
N SER A 246 17.17 -9.50 11.07
CA SER A 246 18.16 -8.51 10.57
C SER A 246 17.58 -7.44 9.63
N GLY A 247 16.28 -7.14 9.71
CA GLY A 247 15.62 -6.19 8.80
C GLY A 247 16.14 -4.75 8.90
N PHE A 248 16.73 -4.38 10.05
CA PHE A 248 17.31 -3.05 10.31
C PHE A 248 18.82 -3.11 10.53
N GLU A 249 19.51 -4.12 10.01
CA GLU A 249 20.97 -4.21 10.08
C GLU A 249 21.60 -3.46 8.91
N TRP A 250 22.43 -2.44 9.19
CA TRP A 250 23.01 -1.56 8.17
C TRP A 250 23.66 -2.31 6.99
N GLN A 251 24.50 -3.31 7.28
CA GLN A 251 25.17 -4.10 6.24
C GLN A 251 24.17 -4.79 5.31
N LYS A 252 23.10 -5.36 5.86
CA LYS A 252 22.03 -6.00 5.09
C LYS A 252 21.18 -5.01 4.32
N THR A 253 20.91 -3.85 4.90
CA THR A 253 20.20 -2.79 4.20
C THR A 253 20.98 -2.32 2.96
N VAL A 254 22.31 -2.16 3.03
CA VAL A 254 23.12 -1.80 1.86
C VAL A 254 23.08 -2.89 0.79
N GLU A 255 23.28 -4.16 1.16
CA GLU A 255 23.16 -5.30 0.23
C GLU A 255 21.78 -5.35 -0.45
N ASP A 256 20.72 -5.06 0.30
CA ASP A 256 19.34 -5.04 -0.19
C ASP A 256 19.07 -3.90 -1.16
N PHE A 257 19.70 -2.74 -0.97
CA PHE A 257 19.58 -1.61 -1.89
C PHE A 257 20.18 -1.94 -3.24
N ASP A 258 21.37 -2.55 -3.25
CA ASP A 258 22.05 -2.97 -4.47
C ASP A 258 21.26 -4.06 -5.19
N ASP A 259 20.76 -5.07 -4.48
CA ASP A 259 19.93 -6.15 -5.04
C ASP A 259 18.63 -5.59 -5.66
N TRP A 260 17.94 -4.69 -4.95
CA TRP A 260 16.73 -4.05 -5.45
C TRP A 260 16.96 -3.17 -6.66
N THR A 261 18.02 -2.35 -6.64
CA THR A 261 18.38 -1.46 -7.76
C THR A 261 18.76 -2.28 -8.99
N ASN A 262 19.54 -3.34 -8.81
CA ASN A 262 19.89 -4.26 -9.89
C ASN A 262 18.64 -4.95 -10.47
N TRP A 263 17.74 -5.47 -9.64
CA TRP A 263 16.49 -6.10 -10.08
C TRP A 263 15.58 -5.13 -10.85
N LEU A 264 15.49 -3.88 -10.39
CA LEU A 264 14.65 -2.83 -10.98
C LEU A 264 15.18 -2.38 -12.35
N LEU A 265 16.50 -2.24 -12.48
CA LEU A 265 17.17 -1.75 -13.69
C LEU A 265 17.55 -2.86 -14.68
N TYR A 266 17.48 -4.12 -14.27
CA TYR A 266 17.78 -5.25 -15.14
C TYR A 266 16.84 -5.25 -16.35
N LYS A 267 17.41 -5.02 -17.53
CA LYS A 267 16.70 -5.12 -18.80
C LYS A 267 16.57 -6.60 -19.13
N GLY A 268 15.34 -7.12 -19.03
CA GLY A 268 15.04 -8.54 -19.15
C GLY A 268 15.45 -9.17 -20.48
N GLY A 269 15.20 -10.47 -20.58
CA GLY A 269 15.39 -11.28 -21.79
C GLY A 269 14.30 -12.35 -21.90
N VAL A 270 14.21 -13.03 -23.04
CA VAL A 270 13.22 -14.11 -23.24
C VAL A 270 13.48 -15.24 -22.23
N GLY A 271 12.48 -15.55 -21.39
CA GLY A 271 12.56 -16.62 -20.40
C GLY A 271 13.16 -16.24 -19.03
N VAL A 272 13.44 -14.95 -18.77
CA VAL A 272 13.88 -14.49 -17.45
C VAL A 272 12.71 -14.57 -16.45
N LYS A 273 12.95 -15.15 -15.27
CA LYS A 273 11.97 -15.26 -14.19
C LYS A 273 11.74 -13.90 -13.51
N GLY A 274 10.53 -13.66 -12.99
CA GLY A 274 10.20 -12.49 -12.16
C GLY A 274 11.17 -12.22 -10.99
N ASP A 275 11.84 -13.24 -10.49
CA ASP A 275 12.82 -13.10 -9.41
C ASP A 275 14.09 -12.33 -9.81
N ASN A 276 14.43 -12.29 -11.09
CA ASN A 276 15.67 -11.67 -11.57
C ASN A 276 15.44 -10.36 -12.30
N SER A 277 14.21 -10.08 -12.75
CA SER A 277 13.89 -8.92 -13.56
C SER A 277 12.54 -8.32 -13.18
N TRP A 278 12.52 -7.00 -12.95
CA TRP A 278 11.29 -6.25 -12.69
C TRP A 278 10.27 -6.40 -13.82
N GLU A 279 10.71 -6.40 -15.08
CA GLU A 279 9.80 -6.47 -16.22
C GLU A 279 8.99 -7.77 -16.27
N SER A 280 9.65 -8.93 -16.06
CA SER A 280 8.98 -10.22 -16.01
C SER A 280 8.06 -10.32 -14.80
N TRP A 281 8.47 -9.80 -13.63
CA TRP A 281 7.61 -9.76 -12.45
C TRP A 281 6.36 -8.92 -12.68
N TRP A 282 6.52 -7.74 -13.30
CA TRP A 282 5.41 -6.83 -13.60
C TRP A 282 4.39 -7.47 -14.54
N ASP A 283 4.84 -8.15 -15.58
CA ASP A 283 3.97 -8.88 -16.51
C ASP A 283 3.30 -10.09 -15.83
N GLU A 284 4.02 -10.84 -14.98
CA GLU A 284 3.48 -11.98 -14.22
C GLU A 284 2.39 -11.55 -13.22
N GLU A 285 2.59 -10.43 -12.52
CA GLU A 285 1.65 -9.94 -11.50
C GLU A 285 0.33 -9.49 -12.14
N GLN A 286 0.37 -8.94 -13.35
CA GLN A 286 -0.80 -8.47 -14.12
C GLN A 286 -1.51 -9.57 -14.92
N ALA A 287 -0.95 -10.77 -15.00
CA ALA A 287 -1.47 -11.86 -15.84
C ALA A 287 -2.90 -12.31 -15.49
N HIS A 288 -3.43 -11.93 -14.33
CA HIS A 288 -4.79 -12.25 -13.89
C HIS A 288 -5.88 -11.44 -14.60
N ILE A 289 -5.55 -10.27 -15.18
CA ILE A 289 -6.53 -9.38 -15.83
C ILE A 289 -6.80 -9.87 -17.26
N GLN A 290 -7.59 -10.93 -17.39
CA GLN A 290 -7.89 -11.54 -18.69
C GLN A 290 -9.33 -11.35 -19.12
N THR A 291 -10.28 -11.49 -18.19
CA THR A 291 -11.71 -11.50 -18.49
C THR A 291 -12.24 -10.10 -18.82
N PHE A 292 -13.23 -10.02 -19.72
CA PHE A 292 -13.85 -8.75 -20.09
C PHE A 292 -14.55 -8.09 -18.89
N ARG A 293 -15.28 -8.88 -18.07
CA ARG A 293 -15.88 -8.42 -16.82
C ARG A 293 -14.84 -7.86 -15.86
N GLY A 294 -13.71 -8.57 -15.66
CA GLY A 294 -12.62 -8.11 -14.82
C GLY A 294 -12.05 -6.77 -15.28
N ARG A 295 -11.86 -6.58 -16.60
CA ARG A 295 -11.38 -5.30 -17.16
C ARG A 295 -12.34 -4.14 -16.93
N ILE A 296 -13.66 -4.36 -17.06
CA ILE A 296 -14.66 -3.34 -16.77
C ILE A 296 -14.63 -2.97 -15.29
N LEU A 297 -14.62 -3.96 -14.40
CA LEU A 297 -14.58 -3.73 -12.95
C LEU A 297 -13.31 -2.98 -12.54
N GLU A 298 -12.14 -3.36 -13.06
CA GLU A 298 -10.88 -2.65 -12.81
C GLU A 298 -10.91 -1.22 -13.35
N THR A 299 -11.57 -1.00 -14.49
CA THR A 299 -11.76 0.35 -15.04
C THR A 299 -12.59 1.19 -14.06
N ILE A 300 -13.75 0.69 -13.61
CA ILE A 300 -14.62 1.36 -12.64
C ILE A 300 -13.86 1.66 -11.34
N LEU A 301 -13.12 0.68 -10.82
CA LEU A 301 -12.32 0.84 -9.62
C LEU A 301 -11.21 1.88 -9.80
N SER A 302 -10.61 1.98 -10.98
CA SER A 302 -9.54 2.93 -11.28
C SER A 302 -10.05 4.37 -11.43
N LEU A 303 -11.31 4.58 -11.82
CA LEU A 303 -11.90 5.92 -11.95
C LEU A 303 -11.92 6.70 -10.63
N ARG A 304 -11.88 6.01 -9.48
CA ARG A 304 -11.82 6.67 -8.16
C ARG A 304 -10.63 7.62 -8.01
N PHE A 305 -9.53 7.35 -8.71
CA PHE A 305 -8.34 8.20 -8.67
C PHE A 305 -8.55 9.56 -9.36
N LEU A 306 -9.53 9.69 -10.26
CA LEU A 306 -9.87 10.97 -10.89
C LEU A 306 -10.45 11.98 -9.90
N MET A 307 -11.01 11.51 -8.78
CA MET A 307 -11.48 12.37 -7.70
C MET A 307 -10.36 13.27 -7.15
N PHE A 308 -9.11 12.78 -7.09
CA PHE A 308 -7.98 13.58 -6.63
C PHE A 308 -7.70 14.75 -7.57
N GLN A 309 -7.69 14.52 -8.88
CA GLN A 309 -7.48 15.59 -9.85
C GLN A 309 -8.59 16.62 -9.76
N TYR A 310 -9.83 16.15 -9.79
CA TYR A 310 -11.00 17.00 -9.74
C TYR A 310 -10.98 17.85 -8.47
N GLY A 311 -10.93 17.23 -7.30
CA GLY A 311 -11.09 17.94 -6.04
C GLY A 311 -9.91 18.85 -5.68
N ILE A 312 -8.67 18.47 -6.01
CA ILE A 312 -7.49 19.32 -5.73
C ILE A 312 -7.47 20.51 -6.68
N VAL A 313 -7.67 20.32 -7.99
CA VAL A 313 -7.64 21.40 -8.99
C VAL A 313 -8.66 22.50 -8.69
N TYR A 314 -9.87 22.13 -8.26
CA TYR A 314 -10.91 23.09 -7.90
C TYR A 314 -10.69 23.80 -6.56
N LYS A 315 -9.75 23.32 -5.74
CA LYS A 315 -9.34 23.97 -4.48
C LYS A 315 -8.06 24.79 -4.61
N LEU A 316 -7.37 24.74 -5.76
CA LEU A 316 -6.19 25.58 -6.00
C LEU A 316 -6.59 27.06 -6.00
N LYS A 317 -5.79 27.89 -5.31
CA LYS A 317 -6.01 29.33 -5.21
C LYS A 317 -5.95 30.06 -6.56
N ILE A 318 -5.26 29.48 -7.53
CA ILE A 318 -5.16 30.02 -8.90
C ILE A 318 -6.52 30.04 -9.63
N THR A 319 -7.47 29.21 -9.20
CA THR A 319 -8.75 29.04 -9.86
C THR A 319 -9.79 30.10 -9.42
N ASP A 320 -9.50 30.89 -8.38
CA ASP A 320 -10.37 31.96 -7.83
C ASP A 320 -11.86 31.60 -7.81
N HIS A 321 -12.17 30.41 -7.25
CA HIS A 321 -13.51 29.81 -7.16
C HIS A 321 -14.24 29.49 -8.49
N ASN A 322 -13.60 29.64 -9.65
CA ASN A 322 -14.19 29.28 -10.94
C ASN A 322 -14.21 27.75 -11.15
N THR A 323 -15.37 27.13 -10.92
CA THR A 323 -15.57 25.68 -11.10
C THR A 323 -15.79 25.26 -12.56
N SER A 324 -15.22 26.00 -13.53
CA SER A 324 -15.42 25.70 -14.94
C SER A 324 -14.77 24.37 -15.35
N LEU A 325 -15.41 23.65 -16.27
CA LEU A 325 -14.87 22.41 -16.84
C LEU A 325 -13.56 22.67 -17.62
N ALA A 326 -13.34 23.91 -18.07
CA ALA A 326 -12.15 24.33 -18.78
C ALA A 326 -10.88 24.27 -17.91
N VAL A 327 -10.97 24.63 -16.63
CA VAL A 327 -9.84 24.55 -15.68
C VAL A 327 -9.44 23.08 -15.45
N TYR A 328 -10.42 22.19 -15.37
CA TYR A 328 -10.16 20.75 -15.30
C TYR A 328 -9.50 20.24 -16.60
N GLY A 329 -10.01 20.63 -17.78
CA GLY A 329 -9.38 20.30 -19.06
C GLY A 329 -7.94 20.79 -19.19
N PHE A 330 -7.64 22.00 -18.70
CA PHE A 330 -6.28 22.56 -18.69
C PHE A 330 -5.33 21.72 -17.81
N SER A 331 -5.81 21.21 -16.67
CA SER A 331 -5.00 20.33 -15.80
C SER A 331 -4.55 19.04 -16.51
N TRP A 332 -5.34 18.51 -17.44
CA TRP A 332 -4.96 17.34 -18.25
C TRP A 332 -3.91 17.68 -19.29
N ILE A 333 -3.94 18.88 -19.86
CA ILE A 333 -2.90 19.37 -20.77
C ILE A 333 -1.58 19.49 -19.99
N VAL A 334 -1.60 20.05 -18.78
CA VAL A 334 -0.41 20.14 -17.91
C VAL A 334 0.15 18.75 -17.60
N LEU A 335 -0.70 17.78 -17.26
CA LEU A 335 -0.28 16.40 -17.05
C LEU A 335 0.35 15.79 -18.31
N PHE A 336 -0.25 16.00 -19.48
CA PHE A 336 0.30 15.52 -20.75
C PHE A 336 1.68 16.11 -21.06
N VAL A 337 1.83 17.43 -20.85
CA VAL A 337 3.12 18.13 -20.99
C VAL A 337 4.15 17.57 -20.01
N MET A 338 3.75 17.32 -18.75
CA MET A 338 4.64 16.74 -17.74
C MET A 338 5.12 15.35 -18.14
N VAL A 339 4.24 14.50 -18.67
CA VAL A 339 4.60 13.16 -19.18
C VAL A 339 5.53 13.26 -20.39
N LEU A 340 5.31 14.22 -21.28
CA LEU A 340 6.16 14.44 -22.46
C LEU A 340 7.55 14.93 -22.06
N LEU A 341 7.62 15.90 -21.14
CA LEU A 341 8.88 16.37 -20.55
C LEU A 341 9.62 15.20 -19.88
N PHE A 342 8.92 14.42 -19.06
CA PHE A 342 9.49 13.25 -18.41
C PHE A 342 10.07 12.24 -19.41
N LYS A 343 9.36 11.97 -20.51
CA LYS A 343 9.86 11.12 -21.60
C LYS A 343 11.15 11.68 -22.22
N LEU A 344 11.24 12.99 -22.36
CA LEU A 344 12.43 13.65 -22.89
C LEU A 344 13.62 13.56 -21.92
N PHE A 345 13.38 13.64 -20.60
CA PHE A 345 14.41 13.44 -19.57
C PHE A 345 14.88 11.98 -19.45
N THR A 346 13.99 11.02 -19.62
CA THR A 346 14.31 9.58 -19.52
C THR A 346 14.80 8.97 -20.83
N ALA A 347 14.64 9.65 -21.96
CA ALA A 347 15.20 9.24 -23.23
C ALA A 347 16.73 9.16 -23.12
N THR A 348 17.24 7.94 -22.95
CA THR A 348 18.67 7.68 -23.02
C THR A 348 19.07 7.70 -24.50
N PRO A 349 20.06 8.50 -24.93
CA PRO A 349 20.52 8.49 -26.31
C PRO A 349 21.02 7.09 -26.67
N ARG A 350 20.30 6.38 -27.54
CA ARG A 350 20.72 5.07 -28.05
C ARG A 350 21.92 5.26 -28.99
N LYS A 351 23.05 4.64 -28.65
CA LYS A 351 24.13 4.19 -29.55
C LYS A 351 24.53 5.14 -30.69
N SER A 352 24.62 6.44 -30.45
CA SER A 352 25.33 7.35 -31.38
C SER A 352 26.29 8.21 -30.58
N THR A 353 27.56 8.18 -30.95
CA THR A 353 28.69 8.77 -30.24
C THR A 353 28.74 10.31 -30.32
N ALA A 354 27.89 10.94 -31.15
CA ALA A 354 27.92 12.40 -31.40
C ALA A 354 26.74 13.20 -30.82
N LEU A 355 25.60 12.57 -30.54
CA LEU A 355 24.37 13.19 -30.02
C LEU A 355 24.13 13.21 -28.48
N PRO A 356 24.93 12.57 -27.59
CA PRO A 356 24.58 12.54 -26.15
C PRO A 356 24.68 13.91 -25.46
N THR A 357 25.68 14.72 -25.82
CA THR A 357 25.95 16.00 -25.15
C THR A 357 24.87 17.03 -25.45
N PHE A 358 24.37 17.08 -26.68
CA PHE A 358 23.28 17.99 -27.07
C PHE A 358 21.96 17.62 -26.38
N VAL A 359 21.64 16.33 -26.27
CA VAL A 359 20.43 15.87 -25.56
C VAL A 359 20.52 16.20 -24.06
N ARG A 360 21.68 15.98 -23.43
CA ARG A 360 21.91 16.35 -22.02
C ARG A 360 21.87 17.87 -21.79
N PHE A 361 22.42 18.65 -22.72
CA PHE A 361 22.33 20.11 -22.68
C PHE A 361 20.88 20.58 -22.82
N LEU A 362 20.12 20.02 -23.77
CA LEU A 362 18.70 20.33 -23.95
C LEU A 362 17.88 19.96 -22.71
N GLN A 363 18.16 18.80 -22.10
CA GLN A 363 17.57 18.41 -20.81
C GLN A 363 17.90 19.44 -19.72
N GLY A 364 19.15 19.89 -19.62
CA GLY A 364 19.57 20.92 -18.67
C GLY A 364 18.84 22.25 -18.88
N VAL A 365 18.75 22.73 -20.11
CA VAL A 365 18.02 23.96 -20.47
C VAL A 365 16.53 23.83 -20.15
N LEU A 366 15.91 22.69 -20.48
CA LEU A 366 14.51 22.42 -20.15
C LEU A 366 14.28 22.35 -18.64
N ALA A 367 15.20 21.76 -17.87
CA ALA A 367 15.09 21.72 -16.42
C ALA A 367 15.14 23.12 -15.80
N ILE A 368 16.08 23.95 -16.25
CA ILE A 368 16.19 25.36 -15.82
C ILE A 368 14.93 26.13 -16.22
N GLY A 369 14.42 25.91 -17.44
CA GLY A 369 13.19 26.52 -17.93
C GLY A 369 11.95 26.13 -17.10
N ILE A 370 11.84 24.87 -16.67
CA ILE A 370 10.77 24.41 -15.79
C ILE A 370 10.87 25.08 -14.41
N ILE A 371 12.08 25.13 -13.82
CA ILE A 371 12.30 25.79 -12.52
C ILE A 371 11.97 27.28 -12.61
N ALA A 372 12.43 27.95 -13.67
CA ALA A 372 12.12 29.36 -13.93
C ALA A 372 10.62 29.57 -14.14
N GLY A 373 9.94 28.69 -14.87
CA GLY A 373 8.49 28.73 -15.08
C GLY A 373 7.70 28.56 -13.78
N ILE A 374 8.11 27.62 -12.92
CA ILE A 374 7.49 27.42 -11.59
C ILE A 374 7.74 28.66 -10.70
N ALA A 375 8.96 29.20 -10.69
CA ALA A 375 9.28 30.41 -9.94
C ALA A 375 8.45 31.61 -10.42
N LEU A 376 8.31 31.78 -11.73
CA LEU A 376 7.48 32.83 -12.32
C LEU A 376 6.00 32.64 -11.98
N LEU A 377 5.49 31.41 -12.01
CA LEU A 377 4.11 31.12 -11.59
C LEU A 377 3.87 31.51 -10.13
N ILE A 378 4.80 31.21 -9.22
CA ILE A 378 4.68 31.57 -7.79
C ILE A 378 4.76 33.09 -7.58
N VAL A 379 5.57 33.81 -8.35
CA VAL A 379 5.74 35.26 -8.21
C VAL A 379 4.60 36.05 -8.86
N LEU A 380 4.11 35.61 -10.02
CA LEU A 380 3.10 36.34 -10.79
C LEU A 380 1.66 35.98 -10.41
N THR A 381 1.43 34.85 -9.75
CA THR A 381 0.08 34.39 -9.39
C THR A 381 -0.05 34.14 -7.89
N SER A 382 -1.28 33.96 -7.39
CA SER A 382 -1.56 33.58 -5.99
C SER A 382 -1.19 32.13 -5.64
N PHE A 383 -0.42 31.45 -6.51
CA PHE A 383 -0.05 30.06 -6.38
C PHE A 383 0.99 29.86 -5.28
N THR A 384 0.63 29.12 -4.24
CA THR A 384 1.52 28.89 -3.10
C THR A 384 2.36 27.62 -3.24
N VAL A 385 3.43 27.51 -2.44
CA VAL A 385 4.23 26.27 -2.36
C VAL A 385 3.35 25.07 -1.92
N ALA A 386 2.35 25.30 -1.07
CA ALA A 386 1.40 24.26 -0.69
C ALA A 386 0.53 23.80 -1.88
N ASP A 387 0.13 24.72 -2.76
CA ASP A 387 -0.60 24.39 -3.99
C ASP A 387 0.27 23.59 -4.98
N LEU A 388 1.58 23.83 -5.00
CA LEU A 388 2.54 23.01 -5.75
C LEU A 388 2.56 21.57 -5.26
N PHE A 389 2.71 21.35 -3.94
CA PHE A 389 2.68 20.01 -3.36
C PHE A 389 1.33 19.31 -3.59
N ALA A 390 0.22 20.03 -3.44
CA ALA A 390 -1.10 19.49 -3.71
C ALA A 390 -1.27 19.07 -5.18
N SER A 391 -0.82 19.90 -6.13
CA SER A 391 -0.84 19.57 -7.55
C SER A 391 0.02 18.34 -7.88
N ALA A 392 1.19 18.20 -7.25
CA ALA A 392 2.04 17.02 -7.40
C ALA A 392 1.35 15.75 -6.92
N LEU A 393 0.67 15.78 -5.76
CA LEU A 393 -0.11 14.65 -5.25
C LEU A 393 -1.27 14.28 -6.20
N ALA A 394 -1.96 15.28 -6.76
CA ALA A 394 -3.00 15.06 -7.76
C ALA A 394 -2.42 14.39 -9.03
N PHE A 395 -1.27 14.84 -9.51
CA PHE A 395 -0.60 14.25 -10.67
C PHE A 395 -0.10 12.83 -10.42
N ILE A 396 0.40 12.53 -9.22
CA ILE A 396 0.79 11.16 -8.85
C ILE A 396 -0.42 10.22 -8.90
N ALA A 397 -1.55 10.61 -8.30
CA ALA A 397 -2.76 9.78 -8.28
C ALA A 397 -3.37 9.59 -9.68
N THR A 398 -3.30 10.61 -10.53
CA THR A 398 -3.86 10.57 -11.89
C THR A 398 -2.98 9.81 -12.86
N GLY A 399 -1.65 9.96 -12.78
CA GLY A 399 -0.74 9.11 -13.53
C GLY A 399 -0.88 7.63 -13.11
N TRP A 400 -1.19 7.35 -11.84
CA TRP A 400 -1.54 6.00 -11.41
C TRP A 400 -2.86 5.51 -12.02
N CYS A 401 -3.88 6.36 -12.10
CA CYS A 401 -5.12 6.06 -12.83
C CYS A 401 -4.84 5.68 -14.28
N VAL A 402 -4.06 6.50 -14.99
CA VAL A 402 -3.68 6.26 -16.39
C VAL A 402 -2.91 4.95 -16.53
N LEU A 403 -1.99 4.65 -15.61
CA LEU A 403 -1.28 3.36 -15.59
C LEU A 403 -2.24 2.18 -15.41
N CYS A 404 -3.17 2.24 -14.46
CA CYS A 404 -4.16 1.19 -14.26
C CYS A 404 -5.02 0.98 -15.52
N LEU A 405 -5.48 2.05 -16.15
CA LEU A 405 -6.25 1.99 -17.40
C LEU A 405 -5.41 1.44 -18.57
N ALA A 406 -4.13 1.81 -18.65
CA ALA A 406 -3.24 1.30 -19.68
C ALA A 406 -2.97 -0.21 -19.52
N VAL A 407 -2.89 -0.68 -18.27
CA VAL A 407 -2.73 -2.11 -17.94
C VAL A 407 -3.99 -2.90 -18.26
N THR A 408 -5.18 -2.41 -17.89
CA THR A 408 -6.45 -3.11 -18.18
C THR A 408 -6.71 -3.22 -19.68
N TRP A 409 -6.35 -2.19 -20.45
CA TRP A 409 -6.50 -2.14 -21.91
C TRP A 409 -5.19 -2.36 -22.67
N LYS A 410 -4.31 -3.24 -22.13
CA LYS A 410 -2.98 -3.58 -22.69
C LYS A 410 -2.97 -3.81 -24.21
N ARG A 411 -3.99 -4.48 -24.77
CA ARG A 411 -4.09 -4.75 -26.22
C ARG A 411 -4.20 -3.46 -27.03
N VAL A 412 -5.03 -2.51 -26.59
CA VAL A 412 -5.24 -1.21 -27.26
C VAL A 412 -3.96 -0.38 -27.20
N VAL A 413 -3.34 -0.29 -26.02
CA VAL A 413 -2.10 0.47 -25.82
C VAL A 413 -0.93 -0.08 -26.64
N LYS A 414 -0.85 -1.41 -26.79
CA LYS A 414 0.15 -2.05 -27.66
C LYS A 414 -0.07 -1.73 -29.14
N VAL A 415 -1.32 -1.71 -29.61
CA VAL A 415 -1.64 -1.30 -31.00
C VAL A 415 -1.26 0.16 -31.25
N LEU A 416 -1.41 1.03 -30.24
CA LEU A 416 -1.00 2.43 -30.31
C LEU A 416 0.53 2.65 -30.20
N GLY A 417 1.32 1.59 -29.97
CA GLY A 417 2.78 1.70 -29.81
C GLY A 417 3.24 2.40 -28.52
N LEU A 418 2.35 2.62 -27.55
CA LEU A 418 2.65 3.34 -26.31
C LEU A 418 3.12 2.44 -25.16
N TRP A 419 3.12 1.11 -25.35
CA TRP A 419 3.39 0.14 -24.29
C TRP A 419 4.77 0.31 -23.64
N ASP A 420 5.80 0.60 -24.43
CA ASP A 420 7.14 0.84 -23.89
C ASP A 420 7.18 2.08 -23.00
N SER A 421 6.43 3.13 -23.33
CA SER A 421 6.32 4.33 -22.49
C SER A 421 5.59 4.03 -21.18
N VAL A 422 4.50 3.26 -21.26
CA VAL A 422 3.75 2.82 -20.06
C VAL A 422 4.62 1.97 -19.14
N ARG A 423 5.45 1.09 -19.71
CA ARG A 423 6.40 0.26 -18.95
C ARG A 423 7.42 1.10 -18.20
N GLU A 424 8.01 2.11 -18.83
CA GLU A 424 8.99 2.99 -18.16
C GLU A 424 8.34 3.82 -17.06
N ILE A 425 7.14 4.37 -17.30
CA ILE A 425 6.38 5.10 -16.27
C ILE A 425 6.05 4.18 -15.10
N ALA A 426 5.56 2.96 -15.37
CA ALA A 426 5.29 1.96 -14.34
C ALA A 426 6.53 1.64 -13.50
N ARG A 427 7.70 1.46 -14.13
CA ARG A 427 8.97 1.23 -13.45
C ARG A 427 9.30 2.38 -12.50
N MET A 428 9.06 3.61 -12.93
CA MET A 428 9.33 4.77 -12.10
C MET A 428 8.37 4.88 -10.90
N TYR A 429 7.09 4.54 -11.08
CA TYR A 429 6.15 4.46 -9.95
C TYR A 429 6.59 3.42 -8.93
N ASP A 430 7.03 2.25 -9.39
CA ASP A 430 7.58 1.22 -8.50
C ASP A 430 8.90 1.64 -7.86
N ALA A 431 9.76 2.36 -8.59
CA ALA A 431 10.99 2.94 -8.04
C ALA A 431 10.70 3.93 -6.91
N GLY A 432 9.75 4.84 -7.13
CA GLY A 432 9.32 5.84 -6.16
C GLY A 432 8.66 5.21 -4.93
N MET A 433 7.75 4.24 -5.14
CA MET A 433 7.15 3.48 -4.04
C MET A 433 8.20 2.71 -3.23
N GLY A 434 9.12 2.03 -3.91
CA GLY A 434 10.23 1.33 -3.25
C GLY A 434 11.10 2.29 -2.43
N ALA A 435 11.47 3.45 -2.99
CA ALA A 435 12.26 4.46 -2.29
C ALA A 435 11.54 5.03 -1.05
N ILE A 436 10.24 5.34 -1.14
CA ILE A 436 9.43 5.83 -0.01
C ILE A 436 9.45 4.83 1.16
N ILE A 437 9.44 3.53 0.85
CA ILE A 437 9.47 2.47 1.87
C ILE A 437 10.90 2.24 2.38
N PHE A 438 11.88 2.31 1.48
CA PHE A 438 13.28 2.01 1.79
C PHE A 438 13.95 3.09 2.64
N VAL A 439 13.67 4.38 2.38
CA VAL A 439 14.28 5.50 3.11
C VAL A 439 14.08 5.40 4.63
N PRO A 440 12.87 5.17 5.16
CA PRO A 440 12.70 4.94 6.59
C PRO A 440 13.48 3.75 7.13
N ILE A 441 13.60 2.66 6.36
CA ILE A 441 14.38 1.47 6.77
C ILE A 441 15.86 1.84 6.91
N VAL A 442 16.41 2.59 5.95
CA VAL A 442 17.79 3.11 6.00
C VAL A 442 17.98 3.97 7.24
N VAL A 443 17.07 4.91 7.50
CA VAL A 443 17.12 5.78 8.68
C VAL A 443 17.09 4.96 9.97
N PHE A 444 16.22 3.96 10.09
CA PHE A 444 16.16 3.10 11.27
C PHE A 444 17.37 2.18 11.41
N SER A 445 17.94 1.70 10.29
CA SER A 445 19.12 0.85 10.29
C SER A 445 20.41 1.58 10.74
N TRP A 446 20.42 2.92 10.63
CA TRP A 446 21.50 3.74 11.17
C TRP A 446 21.59 3.63 12.70
N PHE A 447 20.48 3.38 13.38
CA PHE A 447 20.41 3.34 14.83
C PHE A 447 20.59 1.89 15.36
N PRO A 448 21.73 1.56 16.00
CA PRO A 448 22.03 0.18 16.41
C PRO A 448 21.05 -0.40 17.45
N PHE A 449 20.36 0.47 18.20
CA PHE A 449 19.37 0.01 19.18
C PHE A 449 18.13 -0.62 18.51
N VAL A 450 17.80 -0.25 17.27
CA VAL A 450 16.58 -0.72 16.59
C VAL A 450 16.69 -2.21 16.26
N SER A 451 17.83 -2.65 15.70
CA SER A 451 18.09 -4.06 15.41
C SER A 451 18.15 -4.91 16.69
N THR A 452 18.72 -4.34 17.77
CA THR A 452 18.76 -4.98 19.09
C THR A 452 17.35 -5.12 19.69
N PHE A 453 16.54 -4.07 19.60
CA PHE A 453 15.15 -4.08 20.05
C PHE A 453 14.31 -5.10 19.28
N GLN A 454 14.42 -5.09 17.94
CA GLN A 454 13.76 -6.05 17.07
C GLN A 454 14.10 -7.50 17.47
N SER A 455 15.39 -7.80 17.63
CA SER A 455 15.87 -9.14 17.96
C SER A 455 15.39 -9.62 19.33
N ARG A 456 15.42 -8.76 20.36
CA ARG A 456 15.06 -9.12 21.74
C ARG A 456 13.56 -9.26 21.98
N PHE A 457 12.74 -8.45 21.34
CA PHE A 457 11.29 -8.44 21.59
C PHE A 457 10.52 -9.39 20.68
N LEU A 458 10.94 -9.54 19.42
CA LEU A 458 10.21 -10.36 18.46
C LEU A 458 10.67 -11.82 18.44
N PHE A 459 11.90 -12.08 18.85
CA PHE A 459 12.51 -13.40 18.73
C PHE A 459 13.09 -13.90 20.06
N ASN A 460 13.15 -15.23 20.21
CA ASN A 460 13.50 -15.89 21.48
C ASN A 460 14.97 -15.60 21.88
N GLN A 461 15.30 -15.63 23.18
CA GLN A 461 16.67 -15.37 23.68
C GLN A 461 17.73 -16.32 23.10
N ALA A 462 17.38 -17.57 22.80
CA ALA A 462 18.25 -18.51 22.09
C ALA A 462 18.54 -18.08 20.63
N PHE A 463 17.59 -17.40 20.00
CA PHE A 463 17.70 -16.82 18.66
C PHE A 463 18.55 -15.53 18.68
N SER A 464 18.41 -14.69 19.71
CA SER A 464 19.24 -13.48 19.86
C SER A 464 20.72 -13.82 19.96
N ARG A 465 21.08 -14.89 20.69
CA ARG A 465 22.47 -15.38 20.75
C ARG A 465 22.97 -15.91 19.40
N GLY A 466 22.12 -16.59 18.63
CA GLY A 466 22.47 -17.07 17.29
C GLY A 466 22.71 -15.94 16.29
N LEU A 467 21.89 -14.88 16.36
CA LEU A 467 22.06 -13.66 15.55
C LEU A 467 23.32 -12.87 15.91
N GLU A 468 23.61 -12.72 17.21
CA GLU A 468 24.85 -12.10 17.67
C GLU A 468 26.07 -12.85 17.13
N ILE A 469 26.04 -14.20 17.12
CA ILE A 469 27.11 -15.02 16.54
C ILE A 469 27.20 -14.84 15.02
N SER A 470 26.07 -14.76 14.29
CA SER A 470 26.12 -14.56 12.84
C SER A 470 26.62 -13.16 12.45
N LEU A 471 26.26 -12.13 13.22
CA LEU A 471 26.79 -10.77 13.11
C LEU A 471 28.31 -10.74 13.34
N ILE A 472 28.81 -11.42 14.39
CA ILE A 472 30.25 -11.53 14.68
C ILE A 472 30.99 -12.27 13.56
N LEU A 473 30.43 -13.36 13.04
CA LEU A 473 31.02 -14.12 11.93
C LEU A 473 31.02 -13.33 10.61
N ALA A 474 29.99 -12.53 10.35
CA ALA A 474 29.93 -11.64 9.20
C ALA A 474 30.96 -10.51 9.29
N GLY A 475 31.10 -9.91 10.48
CA GLY A 475 32.15 -8.92 10.77
C GLY A 475 33.57 -9.48 10.59
N ASN A 476 33.81 -10.73 11.02
CA ASN A 476 35.11 -11.38 10.82
C ASN A 476 35.43 -11.70 9.35
N LYS A 477 34.42 -12.01 8.52
CA LYS A 477 34.63 -12.20 7.08
C LYS A 477 34.96 -10.90 6.35
N ALA A 478 34.37 -9.79 6.75
CA ALA A 478 34.70 -8.47 6.20
C ALA A 478 36.15 -8.05 6.52
N ASN A 479 36.65 -8.41 7.72
CA ASN A 479 38.04 -8.15 8.12
C ASN A 479 39.07 -9.10 7.50
N GLN A 480 38.67 -10.23 6.92
CA GLN A 480 39.56 -11.16 6.21
C GLN A 480 39.73 -10.83 4.71
N GLN A 481 38.99 -9.83 4.20
CA GLN A 481 39.08 -9.35 2.81
C GLN A 481 39.85 -8.02 2.67
N ILE A 482 40.49 -7.57 3.76
CA ILE A 482 41.55 -6.54 3.77
C ILE A 482 42.86 -7.29 3.99
#